data_AF-A0A2G9TL08-F1
#
_entry.id   AF-A0A2G9TL08-F1
#
_cell.length_a   1.000
_cell.length_b   1.000
_cell.length_c   1.000
_cell.angle_alpha   90.00
_cell.angle_beta   90.00
_cell.angle_gamma   90.00
#
_symmetry.space_group_name_H-M   'P 1'
#
loop_
_entity.id
_entity.type
_entity.pdbx_description
1 polymer ?
#
loop_
_entity_poly.entity_id
_entity_poly.type
_entity_poly.pdbx_seq_one_letter_code
_entity_poly.pdbx_strand_id
1 'polypeptide(L)'
;LKRPLTLSEKILYGHLDQPETEHIERGVSYLRLRPDRVAMQDATAQMAMLQFISSGLPKSLHKEVFDFLSSAGNKYGIGFWNPGSGIIHQIFLENYAFPGLLLIGTDSHTPNGGGLGGLCIGVGGADAVDVMANLPWELKCPKVIGIRLTGKLSGWTSAKDVILKVSEILTVKGGTGAIIEYFGPGVESISATGMGTICNMGAEVGATTSVFPYNESMRDYLVPLNLQTESKKHGACQNRLDNAIILLPGRKNEEIPIAKALGGKNEVEERKLRIFEL
;
A
#
# COMPACT_ATOMS: atom_id res chain seq x y z
N LEU A 1 23.40 -1.96 3.77
CA LEU A 1 23.51 -1.83 2.28
C LEU A 1 24.27 -0.55 1.94
N LYS A 2 25.29 -0.59 1.07
CA LYS A 2 26.09 0.61 0.67
C LYS A 2 25.53 1.29 -0.60
N ARG A 3 24.22 1.52 -0.64
CA ARG A 3 23.52 2.18 -1.76
C ARG A 3 22.31 2.98 -1.26
N PRO A 4 21.79 3.94 -2.04
CA PRO A 4 20.50 4.56 -1.75
C PRO A 4 19.38 3.51 -1.69
N LEU A 5 18.40 3.79 -0.85
CA LEU A 5 17.18 2.97 -0.70
C LEU A 5 15.98 3.75 -1.22
N THR A 6 15.09 3.04 -1.91
CA THR A 6 13.76 3.56 -2.30
C THR A 6 12.88 3.76 -1.06
N LEU A 7 11.74 4.43 -1.18
CA LEU A 7 10.81 4.58 -0.06
C LEU A 7 10.31 3.22 0.42
N SER A 8 9.88 2.38 -0.53
CA SER A 8 9.43 1.01 -0.25
C SER A 8 10.48 0.17 0.47
N GLU A 9 11.75 0.29 0.09
CA GLU A 9 12.86 -0.38 0.78
C GLU A 9 13.08 0.16 2.19
N LYS A 10 13.01 1.47 2.40
CA LYS A 10 13.16 2.07 3.74
C LYS A 10 12.08 1.53 4.69
N ILE A 11 10.85 1.43 4.22
CA ILE A 11 9.74 0.90 5.02
C ILE A 11 9.93 -0.60 5.23
N LEU A 12 10.07 -1.42 4.17
CA LEU A 12 10.24 -2.88 4.31
C LEU A 12 11.43 -3.25 5.20
N TYR A 13 12.60 -2.68 4.91
CA TYR A 13 13.82 -3.04 5.63
C TYR A 13 13.86 -2.48 7.05
N GLY A 14 13.08 -1.42 7.32
CA GLY A 14 12.83 -0.93 8.67
C GLY A 14 11.99 -1.86 9.53
N HIS A 15 11.26 -2.81 8.93
CA HIS A 15 10.38 -3.77 9.59
C HIS A 15 10.93 -5.21 9.56
N LEU A 16 12.22 -5.40 9.26
CA LEU A 16 12.84 -6.72 9.34
C LEU A 16 12.87 -7.21 10.79
N ASP A 17 12.58 -8.49 11.00
CA ASP A 17 12.70 -9.15 12.30
C ASP A 17 14.15 -9.13 12.80
N GLN A 18 15.11 -9.42 11.90
CA GLN A 18 16.54 -9.46 12.20
C GLN A 18 17.35 -8.76 11.10
N PRO A 19 17.42 -7.42 11.11
CA PRO A 19 18.01 -6.64 10.02
C PRO A 19 19.51 -6.87 9.79
N GLU A 20 20.25 -7.34 10.81
CA GLU A 20 21.70 -7.57 10.71
C GLU A 20 22.06 -8.85 9.95
N THR A 21 21.20 -9.87 10.03
CA THR A 21 21.43 -11.20 9.45
C THR A 21 20.63 -11.46 8.19
N GLU A 22 19.65 -10.61 7.88
CA GLU A 22 18.76 -10.79 6.75
C GLU A 22 19.51 -10.75 5.41
N HIS A 23 19.28 -11.75 4.56
CA HIS A 23 19.78 -11.74 3.19
C HIS A 23 18.81 -10.98 2.29
N ILE A 24 19.24 -9.82 1.76
CA ILE A 24 18.37 -8.93 0.99
C ILE A 24 18.77 -8.96 -0.49
N GLU A 25 17.96 -9.65 -1.30
CA GLU A 25 18.11 -9.69 -2.76
C GLU A 25 16.73 -9.62 -3.43
N ARG A 26 16.48 -8.52 -4.15
CA ARG A 26 15.20 -8.27 -4.83
C ARG A 26 14.88 -9.38 -5.83
N GLY A 27 13.67 -9.91 -5.77
CA GLY A 27 13.18 -10.98 -6.62
C GLY A 27 13.67 -12.38 -6.25
N VAL A 28 14.54 -12.51 -5.23
CA VAL A 28 15.20 -13.78 -4.88
C VAL A 28 14.96 -14.15 -3.42
N SER A 29 15.36 -13.32 -2.48
CA SER A 29 15.29 -13.66 -1.06
C SER A 29 13.87 -13.54 -0.50
N TYR A 30 13.62 -14.22 0.63
CA TYR A 30 12.41 -14.04 1.43
C TYR A 30 12.77 -13.23 2.66
N LEU A 31 12.08 -12.11 2.85
CA LEU A 31 12.26 -11.20 3.99
C LEU A 31 11.37 -11.66 5.13
N ARG A 32 11.90 -11.67 6.36
CA ARG A 32 11.11 -11.91 7.56
C ARG A 32 10.75 -10.59 8.20
N LEU A 33 9.46 -10.29 8.21
CA LEU A 33 8.93 -8.98 8.54
C LEU A 33 8.08 -9.00 9.80
N ARG A 34 8.00 -7.85 10.46
CA ARG A 34 7.10 -7.55 11.58
C ARG A 34 6.13 -6.45 11.17
N PRO A 35 4.97 -6.79 10.57
CA PRO A 35 3.93 -5.78 10.32
C PRO A 35 3.43 -5.16 11.62
N ASP A 36 3.12 -3.87 11.58
CA ASP A 36 2.61 -3.12 12.72
C ASP A 36 1.17 -3.52 13.07
N ARG A 37 0.38 -3.87 12.03
CA ARG A 37 -1.07 -4.05 12.13
C ARG A 37 -1.58 -5.08 11.13
N VAL A 38 -2.66 -5.76 11.52
CA VAL A 38 -3.43 -6.69 10.69
C VAL A 38 -4.85 -6.18 10.55
N ALA A 39 -5.38 -6.16 9.31
CA ALA A 39 -6.76 -5.83 9.03
C ALA A 39 -7.47 -7.00 8.33
N MET A 40 -8.70 -7.30 8.73
CA MET A 40 -9.47 -8.41 8.15
C MET A 40 -10.87 -7.91 7.77
N GLN A 41 -11.32 -8.25 6.55
CA GLN A 41 -12.70 -7.98 6.12
C GLN A 41 -13.58 -9.19 6.41
N ASP A 42 -14.88 -9.01 6.60
CA ASP A 42 -15.82 -10.09 6.98
C ASP A 42 -15.77 -11.35 6.09
N ALA A 43 -15.73 -11.21 4.76
CA ALA A 43 -15.75 -12.34 3.82
C ALA A 43 -14.54 -13.28 3.99
N THR A 44 -13.37 -12.73 4.26
CA THR A 44 -12.12 -13.47 4.47
C THR A 44 -11.80 -13.67 5.94
N ALA A 45 -12.27 -12.79 6.83
CA ALA A 45 -12.22 -12.93 8.27
C ALA A 45 -13.00 -14.16 8.67
N GLN A 46 -14.11 -14.50 8.01
CA GLN A 46 -14.78 -15.78 8.24
C GLN A 46 -13.83 -16.96 8.00
N MET A 47 -13.05 -17.01 6.91
CA MET A 47 -12.12 -18.12 6.67
C MET A 47 -10.86 -18.05 7.53
N ALA A 48 -10.27 -16.87 7.74
CA ALA A 48 -9.14 -16.69 8.66
C ALA A 48 -9.53 -17.08 10.08
N MET A 49 -10.71 -16.65 10.52
CA MET A 49 -11.27 -17.05 11.80
C MET A 49 -11.75 -18.50 11.78
N LEU A 50 -12.26 -19.07 10.68
CA LEU A 50 -12.61 -20.50 10.63
C LEU A 50 -11.40 -21.41 10.59
N GLN A 51 -10.24 -20.96 10.08
CA GLN A 51 -8.96 -21.62 10.27
C GLN A 51 -8.57 -21.58 11.76
N PHE A 52 -8.81 -20.45 12.41
CA PHE A 52 -8.63 -20.30 13.85
C PHE A 52 -9.64 -21.13 14.69
N ILE A 53 -10.91 -21.21 14.27
CA ILE A 53 -12.01 -21.95 14.91
C ILE A 53 -12.02 -23.41 14.48
N SER A 54 -11.31 -23.85 13.43
CA SER A 54 -11.15 -25.28 13.09
C SER A 54 -10.45 -26.07 14.20
N SER A 55 -10.09 -25.38 15.30
CA SER A 55 -10.08 -25.89 16.67
C SER A 55 -11.43 -26.44 17.22
N GLY A 56 -12.54 -26.44 16.45
CA GLY A 56 -13.79 -27.21 16.61
C GLY A 56 -15.11 -26.52 17.05
N LEU A 57 -15.82 -25.70 16.24
CA LEU A 57 -17.25 -25.33 16.49
C LEU A 57 -18.14 -25.03 15.22
N PRO A 58 -19.51 -25.15 15.29
CA PRO A 58 -20.46 -25.15 14.14
C PRO A 58 -21.31 -23.84 13.92
N LYS A 59 -22.21 -23.80 12.90
CA LYS A 59 -22.67 -22.62 12.09
C LYS A 59 -24.19 -22.24 12.05
N SER A 60 -24.47 -20.94 11.84
CA SER A 60 -25.56 -20.23 11.07
C SER A 60 -25.14 -18.78 10.67
N LEU A 61 -25.87 -18.07 9.77
CA LEU A 61 -25.22 -17.41 8.60
C LEU A 61 -24.94 -15.89 8.57
N HIS A 62 -25.56 -14.99 9.37
CA HIS A 62 -25.16 -13.55 9.35
C HIS A 62 -25.14 -12.91 10.73
N LYS A 63 -26.24 -12.99 11.49
CA LYS A 63 -26.24 -12.55 12.89
C LYS A 63 -25.22 -13.34 13.69
N GLU A 64 -25.21 -14.66 13.53
CA GLU A 64 -24.23 -15.52 14.20
C GLU A 64 -22.80 -15.26 13.72
N VAL A 65 -22.58 -14.91 12.45
CA VAL A 65 -21.24 -14.47 11.99
C VAL A 65 -20.81 -13.21 12.73
N PHE A 66 -21.66 -12.19 12.84
CA PHE A 66 -21.30 -10.96 13.54
C PHE A 66 -21.14 -11.17 15.05
N ASP A 67 -22.03 -11.96 15.66
CA ASP A 67 -21.93 -12.34 17.07
C ASP A 67 -20.65 -13.15 17.33
N PHE A 68 -20.29 -14.03 16.40
CA PHE A 68 -19.05 -14.79 16.43
C PHE A 68 -17.82 -13.87 16.30
N LEU A 69 -17.77 -13.00 15.29
CA LEU A 69 -16.64 -12.09 15.06
C LEU A 69 -16.48 -11.10 16.22
N SER A 70 -17.57 -10.58 16.75
CA SER A 70 -17.58 -9.68 17.90
C SER A 70 -17.12 -10.39 19.18
N SER A 71 -17.65 -11.59 19.46
CA SER A 71 -17.24 -12.38 20.63
C SER A 71 -15.78 -12.84 20.55
N ALA A 72 -15.32 -13.25 19.38
CA ALA A 72 -13.92 -13.60 19.16
C ALA A 72 -13.02 -12.36 19.26
N GLY A 73 -13.43 -11.22 18.72
CA GLY A 73 -12.70 -9.96 18.88
C GLY A 73 -12.53 -9.57 20.34
N ASN A 74 -13.59 -9.65 21.14
CA ASN A 74 -13.53 -9.43 22.59
C ASN A 74 -12.60 -10.43 23.29
N LYS A 75 -12.64 -11.71 22.90
CA LYS A 75 -11.81 -12.76 23.51
C LYS A 75 -10.32 -12.59 23.22
N TYR A 76 -9.97 -12.16 22.01
CA TYR A 76 -8.59 -12.09 21.53
C TYR A 76 -8.04 -10.65 21.46
N GLY A 77 -8.78 -9.66 21.95
CA GLY A 77 -8.35 -8.25 21.96
C GLY A 77 -8.31 -7.60 20.57
N ILE A 78 -9.13 -8.08 19.63
CA ILE A 78 -9.20 -7.56 18.24
C ILE A 78 -10.34 -6.55 18.15
N GLY A 79 -10.05 -5.36 17.65
CA GLY A 79 -11.07 -4.34 17.39
C GLY A 79 -12.08 -4.80 16.34
N PHE A 80 -13.36 -4.54 16.57
CA PHE A 80 -14.45 -4.94 15.69
C PHE A 80 -15.22 -3.72 15.19
N TRP A 81 -15.32 -3.58 13.87
CA TRP A 81 -16.16 -2.57 13.22
C TRP A 81 -17.53 -3.17 12.90
N ASN A 82 -18.59 -2.52 13.38
CA ASN A 82 -19.95 -3.02 13.22
C ASN A 82 -20.40 -2.99 11.75
N PRO A 83 -21.38 -3.83 11.35
CA PRO A 83 -22.03 -3.71 10.04
C PRO A 83 -22.52 -2.28 9.79
N GLY A 84 -22.25 -1.76 8.58
CA GLY A 84 -22.58 -0.38 8.23
C GLY A 84 -21.52 0.66 8.57
N SER A 85 -20.39 0.26 9.16
CA SER A 85 -19.27 1.19 9.47
C SER A 85 -18.57 1.73 8.21
N GLY A 86 -18.68 1.03 7.07
CA GLY A 86 -18.04 1.41 5.81
C GLY A 86 -17.18 0.29 5.24
N ILE A 87 -16.58 0.56 4.08
CA ILE A 87 -15.66 -0.35 3.40
C ILE A 87 -14.33 -0.37 4.15
N ILE A 88 -13.73 -1.56 4.35
CA ILE A 88 -12.50 -1.77 5.13
C ILE A 88 -11.39 -0.77 4.77
N HIS A 89 -11.15 -0.52 3.48
CA HIS A 89 -10.07 0.35 3.01
C HIS A 89 -10.31 1.82 3.31
N GLN A 90 -11.57 2.25 3.36
CA GLN A 90 -11.94 3.62 3.73
C GLN A 90 -11.76 3.81 5.24
N ILE A 91 -12.30 2.89 6.04
CA ILE A 91 -12.09 2.86 7.50
C ILE A 91 -10.59 2.86 7.81
N PHE A 92 -9.83 2.05 7.07
CA PHE A 92 -8.39 1.96 7.18
C PHE A 92 -7.69 3.30 6.93
N LEU A 93 -7.99 3.93 5.79
CA LEU A 93 -7.39 5.21 5.41
C LEU A 93 -7.73 6.31 6.43
N GLU A 94 -8.95 6.30 6.98
CA GLU A 94 -9.44 7.32 7.92
C GLU A 94 -8.94 7.14 9.36
N ASN A 95 -8.58 5.93 9.78
CA ASN A 95 -8.34 5.64 11.21
C ASN A 95 -6.98 4.98 11.51
N TYR A 96 -6.37 4.31 10.53
CA TYR A 96 -5.28 3.37 10.80
C TYR A 96 -4.04 3.57 9.93
N ALA A 97 -4.19 4.17 8.75
CA ALA A 97 -3.10 4.44 7.84
C ALA A 97 -2.25 5.65 8.28
N PHE A 98 -0.93 5.52 8.23
CA PHE A 98 0.00 6.63 8.45
C PHE A 98 1.32 6.40 7.70
N PRO A 99 2.13 7.45 7.48
CA PRO A 99 3.38 7.33 6.75
C PRO A 99 4.38 6.41 7.46
N GLY A 100 4.94 5.46 6.72
CA GLY A 100 5.91 4.50 7.23
C GLY A 100 5.32 3.24 7.87
N LEU A 101 3.99 3.13 7.99
CA LEU A 101 3.31 1.93 8.45
C LEU A 101 3.60 0.72 7.54
N LEU A 102 3.87 -0.45 8.11
CA LEU A 102 3.74 -1.73 7.44
C LEU A 102 2.46 -2.43 7.93
N LEU A 103 1.49 -2.60 7.03
CA LEU A 103 0.23 -3.28 7.33
C LEU A 103 -0.02 -4.43 6.37
N ILE A 104 -0.56 -5.52 6.91
CA ILE A 104 -1.13 -6.60 6.11
C ILE A 104 -2.64 -6.63 6.27
N GLY A 105 -3.33 -6.91 5.17
CA GLY A 105 -4.78 -7.01 5.15
C GLY A 105 -5.23 -8.24 4.39
N THR A 106 -6.26 -8.94 4.87
CA THR A 106 -6.79 -10.12 4.15
C THR A 106 -7.69 -9.71 2.97
N ASP A 107 -7.26 -8.74 2.17
CA ASP A 107 -7.98 -8.24 1.01
C ASP A 107 -6.99 -7.74 -0.06
N SER A 108 -7.30 -7.94 -1.34
CA SER A 108 -6.40 -7.57 -2.44
C SER A 108 -6.18 -6.06 -2.57
N HIS A 109 -7.14 -5.24 -2.15
CA HIS A 109 -7.12 -3.79 -2.31
C HIS A 109 -6.58 -3.06 -1.08
N THR A 110 -6.02 -3.79 -0.11
CA THR A 110 -5.22 -3.26 1.00
C THR A 110 -4.14 -2.24 0.57
N PRO A 111 -3.52 -2.31 -0.63
CA PRO A 111 -2.66 -1.26 -1.17
C PRO A 111 -3.25 0.16 -1.18
N ASN A 112 -4.57 0.35 -1.04
CA ASN A 112 -5.21 1.66 -0.86
C ASN A 112 -4.48 2.55 0.17
N GLY A 113 -3.95 1.93 1.23
CA GLY A 113 -3.18 2.59 2.27
C GLY A 113 -1.92 3.32 1.85
N GLY A 114 -1.34 2.94 0.70
CA GLY A 114 -0.18 3.60 0.12
C GLY A 114 -0.40 5.07 -0.21
N GLY A 115 -1.67 5.50 -0.32
CA GLY A 115 -2.04 6.90 -0.45
C GLY A 115 -1.71 7.79 0.76
N LEU A 116 -1.41 7.18 1.91
CA LEU A 116 -0.92 7.85 3.11
C LEU A 116 0.52 7.44 3.47
N GLY A 117 1.28 6.93 2.51
CA GLY A 117 2.71 6.67 2.64
C GLY A 117 3.08 5.45 3.49
N GLY A 118 2.12 4.56 3.77
CA GLY A 118 2.38 3.24 4.35
C GLY A 118 2.55 2.16 3.28
N LEU A 119 3.26 1.08 3.60
CA LEU A 119 3.22 -0.15 2.80
C LEU A 119 2.11 -1.05 3.32
N CYS A 120 1.03 -1.14 2.55
CA CYS A 120 -0.15 -1.92 2.91
C CYS A 120 -0.30 -3.07 1.91
N ILE A 121 -0.18 -4.31 2.35
CA ILE A 121 -0.06 -5.49 1.47
C ILE A 121 -1.25 -6.44 1.69
N GLY A 122 -1.87 -6.86 0.60
CA GLY A 122 -2.92 -7.88 0.61
C GLY A 122 -2.32 -9.27 0.82
N VAL A 123 -2.89 -10.05 1.74
CA VAL A 123 -2.40 -11.38 2.13
C VAL A 123 -3.54 -12.40 2.29
N GLY A 124 -3.19 -13.67 2.44
CA GLY A 124 -4.14 -14.72 2.82
C GLY A 124 -4.49 -14.69 4.31
N GLY A 125 -5.53 -15.44 4.70
CA GLY A 125 -5.91 -15.58 6.11
C GLY A 125 -4.82 -16.22 6.98
N ALA A 126 -4.05 -17.16 6.43
CA ALA A 126 -2.96 -17.82 7.14
C ALA A 126 -1.82 -16.84 7.49
N ASP A 127 -1.43 -15.98 6.55
CA ASP A 127 -0.40 -14.96 6.79
C ASP A 127 -0.84 -13.97 7.89
N ALA A 128 -2.13 -13.62 7.92
CA ALA A 128 -2.68 -12.78 8.99
C ALA A 128 -2.61 -13.48 10.35
N VAL A 129 -2.88 -14.79 10.41
CA VAL A 129 -2.76 -15.59 11.64
C VAL A 129 -1.31 -15.65 12.12
N ASP A 130 -0.32 -15.79 11.23
CA ASP A 130 1.09 -15.78 11.62
C ASP A 130 1.47 -14.49 12.37
N VAL A 131 1.10 -13.33 11.81
CA VAL A 131 1.37 -12.04 12.47
C VAL A 131 0.59 -11.89 13.77
N MET A 132 -0.68 -12.31 13.80
CA MET A 132 -1.48 -12.30 15.02
C MET A 132 -0.92 -13.24 16.10
N ALA A 133 -0.26 -14.33 15.71
CA ALA A 133 0.44 -15.27 16.59
C ALA A 133 1.86 -14.80 16.96
N ASN A 134 2.25 -13.58 16.58
CA ASN A 134 3.57 -13.00 16.79
C ASN A 134 4.70 -13.81 16.12
N LEU A 135 4.41 -14.43 14.97
CA LEU A 135 5.40 -15.06 14.10
C LEU A 135 5.87 -14.05 13.04
N PRO A 136 7.14 -14.14 12.57
CA PRO A 136 7.60 -13.33 11.43
C PRO A 136 6.80 -13.68 10.18
N TRP A 137 6.38 -12.66 9.43
CA TRP A 137 5.73 -12.83 8.14
C TRP A 137 6.76 -12.88 7.03
N GLU A 138 6.70 -13.90 6.17
CA GLU A 138 7.63 -14.06 5.06
C GLU A 138 7.08 -13.41 3.77
N LEU A 139 7.85 -12.47 3.22
CA LEU A 139 7.55 -11.83 1.94
C LEU A 139 8.73 -12.00 0.98
N LYS A 140 8.48 -12.55 -0.20
CA LYS A 140 9.50 -12.56 -1.26
C LYS A 140 9.92 -11.12 -1.57
N CYS A 141 11.20 -10.80 -1.42
CA CYS A 141 11.73 -9.44 -1.52
C CYS A 141 11.31 -8.83 -2.87
N PRO A 142 10.46 -7.80 -2.87
CA PRO A 142 9.88 -7.31 -4.12
C PRO A 142 10.91 -6.52 -4.94
N LYS A 143 10.70 -6.51 -6.26
CA LYS A 143 11.31 -5.49 -7.13
C LYS A 143 10.62 -4.13 -6.92
N VAL A 144 11.15 -3.07 -7.51
CA VAL A 144 10.53 -1.73 -7.46
C VAL A 144 10.31 -1.20 -8.87
N ILE A 145 9.06 -0.85 -9.17
CA ILE A 145 8.67 -0.14 -10.40
C ILE A 145 8.44 1.32 -10.02
N GLY A 146 9.31 2.21 -10.49
CA GLY A 146 9.17 3.65 -10.29
C GLY A 146 8.25 4.29 -11.34
N ILE A 147 7.21 4.99 -10.91
CA ILE A 147 6.33 5.77 -11.79
C ILE A 147 6.53 7.25 -11.50
N ARG A 148 7.21 7.95 -12.42
CA ARG A 148 7.44 9.39 -12.31
C ARG A 148 6.26 10.16 -12.85
N LEU A 149 5.57 10.86 -11.97
CA LEU A 149 4.50 11.80 -12.27
C LEU A 149 5.10 13.19 -12.54
N THR A 150 4.66 13.82 -13.63
CA THR A 150 5.03 15.21 -13.97
C THR A 150 3.80 15.99 -14.42
N GLY A 151 3.86 17.32 -14.33
CA GLY A 151 2.70 18.19 -14.59
C GLY A 151 1.69 18.18 -13.44
N LYS A 152 0.46 18.62 -13.72
CA LYS A 152 -0.66 18.63 -12.75
C LYS A 152 -1.93 18.07 -13.40
N LEU A 153 -2.79 17.44 -12.60
CA LEU A 153 -4.15 17.09 -13.02
C LEU A 153 -4.94 18.37 -13.34
N SER A 154 -5.78 18.36 -14.38
CA SER A 154 -6.61 19.51 -14.73
C SER A 154 -7.87 19.11 -15.49
N GLY A 155 -8.87 20.00 -15.51
CA GLY A 155 -10.11 19.77 -16.24
C GLY A 155 -10.86 18.58 -15.66
N TRP A 156 -11.21 17.61 -16.51
CA TRP A 156 -11.92 16.39 -16.13
C TRP A 156 -11.00 15.24 -15.73
N THR A 157 -9.68 15.40 -15.87
CA THR A 157 -8.72 14.35 -15.51
C THR A 157 -8.61 14.22 -14.00
N SER A 158 -8.72 12.98 -13.52
CA SER A 158 -8.73 12.58 -12.11
C SER A 158 -7.57 11.63 -11.78
N ALA A 159 -7.39 11.33 -10.49
CA ALA A 159 -6.43 10.33 -10.05
C ALA A 159 -6.73 8.92 -10.61
N LYS A 160 -8.01 8.61 -10.87
CA LYS A 160 -8.42 7.35 -11.49
C LYS A 160 -7.82 7.18 -12.89
N ASP A 161 -7.73 8.26 -13.65
CA ASP A 161 -7.17 8.23 -15.01
C ASP A 161 -5.67 7.89 -15.02
N VAL A 162 -4.95 8.30 -13.97
CA VAL A 162 -3.53 7.94 -13.80
C VAL A 162 -3.37 6.43 -13.69
N ILE A 163 -4.11 5.79 -12.78
CA ILE A 163 -4.00 4.34 -12.58
C ILE A 163 -4.58 3.54 -13.75
N LEU A 164 -5.66 4.00 -14.40
CA LEU A 164 -6.15 3.39 -15.63
C LEU A 164 -5.07 3.38 -16.71
N LYS A 165 -4.32 4.48 -16.85
CA LYS A 165 -3.22 4.53 -17.80
C LYS A 165 -2.07 3.63 -17.41
N VAL A 166 -1.71 3.56 -16.12
CA VAL A 166 -0.70 2.64 -15.63
C VAL A 166 -1.10 1.18 -15.88
N SER A 167 -2.36 0.82 -15.66
CA SER A 167 -2.91 -0.51 -15.94
C SER A 167 -2.87 -0.86 -17.43
N GLU A 168 -3.11 0.11 -18.32
CA GLU A 168 -2.94 -0.08 -19.76
C GLU A 168 -1.49 -0.40 -20.13
N ILE A 169 -0.52 0.28 -19.50
CA ILE A 169 0.90 0.12 -19.80
C ILE A 169 1.47 -1.17 -19.21
N LEU A 170 1.20 -1.44 -17.94
CA LEU A 170 1.72 -2.61 -17.24
C LEU A 170 0.94 -3.88 -17.56
N THR A 171 -0.31 -3.76 -18.00
CA THR A 171 -1.26 -4.87 -18.15
C THR A 171 -1.49 -5.63 -16.82
N VAL A 172 -2.29 -6.69 -16.85
CA VAL A 172 -2.72 -7.42 -15.64
C VAL A 172 -1.61 -8.16 -14.87
N LYS A 173 -0.41 -8.30 -15.45
CA LYS A 173 0.72 -9.02 -14.83
C LYS A 173 2.00 -8.21 -14.71
N GLY A 174 2.06 -6.98 -15.23
CA GLY A 174 3.30 -6.20 -15.27
C GLY A 174 3.82 -5.76 -13.90
N GLY A 175 2.98 -5.75 -12.86
CA GLY A 175 3.38 -5.46 -11.49
C GLY A 175 3.79 -6.69 -10.67
N THR A 176 3.68 -7.91 -11.21
CA THR A 176 3.84 -9.14 -10.42
C THR A 176 5.21 -9.20 -9.72
N GLY A 177 5.20 -9.32 -8.39
CA GLY A 177 6.42 -9.41 -7.58
C GLY A 177 7.16 -8.08 -7.41
N ALA A 178 6.52 -6.96 -7.72
CA ALA A 178 7.08 -5.62 -7.56
C ALA A 178 6.16 -4.71 -6.72
N ILE A 179 6.78 -3.72 -6.06
CA ILE A 179 6.08 -2.57 -5.49
C ILE A 179 6.10 -1.43 -6.50
N ILE A 180 4.96 -0.78 -6.71
CA ILE A 180 4.87 0.41 -7.54
C ILE A 180 5.11 1.65 -6.67
N GLU A 181 6.18 2.38 -6.94
CA GLU A 181 6.57 3.57 -6.20
C GLU A 181 6.36 4.82 -7.06
N TYR A 182 5.42 5.68 -6.67
CA TYR A 182 5.13 6.91 -7.39
C TYR A 182 6.05 8.04 -6.91
N PHE A 183 6.62 8.81 -7.83
CA PHE A 183 7.54 9.90 -7.47
C PHE A 183 7.51 11.05 -8.49
N GLY A 184 8.24 12.12 -8.21
CA GLY A 184 8.36 13.28 -9.10
C GLY A 184 7.38 14.41 -8.79
N PRO A 185 7.53 15.56 -9.47
CA PRO A 185 6.84 16.80 -9.09
C PRO A 185 5.32 16.74 -9.26
N GLY A 186 4.79 15.82 -10.07
CA GLY A 186 3.35 15.66 -10.26
C GLY A 186 2.63 15.02 -9.07
N VAL A 187 3.36 14.39 -8.14
CA VAL A 187 2.80 13.81 -6.91
C VAL A 187 2.09 14.89 -6.07
N GLU A 188 2.67 16.09 -5.99
CA GLU A 188 2.11 17.23 -5.24
C GLU A 188 0.79 17.75 -5.80
N SER A 189 0.38 17.29 -6.99
CA SER A 189 -0.91 17.67 -7.59
C SER A 189 -2.07 16.74 -7.24
N ILE A 190 -1.81 15.66 -6.49
CA ILE A 190 -2.79 14.61 -6.20
C ILE A 190 -3.14 14.63 -4.72
N SER A 191 -4.44 14.60 -4.41
CA SER A 191 -4.91 14.52 -3.02
C SER A 191 -4.55 13.19 -2.37
N ALA A 192 -4.46 13.13 -1.03
CA ALA A 192 -4.24 11.88 -0.28
C ALA A 192 -5.21 10.75 -0.68
N THR A 193 -6.50 11.06 -0.80
CA THR A 193 -7.52 10.09 -1.25
C THR A 193 -7.38 9.71 -2.73
N GLY A 194 -6.91 10.63 -3.58
CA GLY A 194 -6.57 10.36 -4.97
C GLY A 194 -5.35 9.44 -5.09
N MET A 195 -4.33 9.64 -4.26
CA MET A 195 -3.19 8.73 -4.15
C MET A 195 -3.65 7.35 -3.67
N GLY A 196 -4.59 7.29 -2.71
CA GLY A 196 -5.23 6.05 -2.28
C GLY A 196 -5.95 5.33 -3.42
N THR A 197 -6.69 6.06 -4.25
CA THR A 197 -7.35 5.53 -5.47
C THR A 197 -6.35 4.90 -6.43
N ILE A 198 -5.20 5.56 -6.64
CA ILE A 198 -4.14 5.07 -7.52
C ILE A 198 -3.51 3.80 -6.93
N CYS A 199 -3.18 3.80 -5.64
CA CYS A 199 -2.56 2.63 -5.01
C CYS A 199 -3.51 1.43 -4.93
N ASN A 200 -4.79 1.68 -4.61
CA ASN A 200 -5.86 0.69 -4.54
C ASN A 200 -5.91 -0.15 -5.83
N MET A 201 -5.98 0.54 -6.98
CA MET A 201 -6.11 -0.13 -8.27
C MET A 201 -4.76 -0.62 -8.85
N GLY A 202 -3.68 -0.53 -8.06
CA GLY A 202 -2.41 -1.23 -8.34
C GLY A 202 -2.54 -2.75 -8.17
N ALA A 203 -3.56 -3.23 -7.45
CA ALA A 203 -3.85 -4.64 -7.32
C ALA A 203 -4.16 -5.30 -8.68
N GLU A 204 -4.83 -4.59 -9.59
CA GLU A 204 -5.25 -5.07 -10.91
C GLU A 204 -4.09 -5.32 -11.87
N VAL A 205 -2.89 -4.80 -11.59
CA VAL A 205 -1.67 -5.09 -12.37
C VAL A 205 -0.79 -6.16 -11.71
N GLY A 206 -1.25 -6.74 -10.60
CA GLY A 206 -0.54 -7.77 -9.85
C GLY A 206 0.57 -7.25 -8.95
N ALA A 207 0.61 -5.93 -8.66
CA ALA A 207 1.61 -5.37 -7.76
C ALA A 207 1.48 -5.95 -6.35
N THR A 208 2.62 -6.17 -5.68
CA THR A 208 2.63 -6.54 -4.25
C THR A 208 1.97 -5.46 -3.40
N THR A 209 2.28 -4.19 -3.69
CA THR A 209 1.57 -3.01 -3.21
C THR A 209 2.02 -1.79 -4.01
N SER A 210 1.47 -0.63 -3.69
CA SER A 210 1.76 0.67 -4.30
C SER A 210 1.93 1.73 -3.22
N VAL A 211 2.81 2.70 -3.40
CA VAL A 211 3.09 3.73 -2.38
C VAL A 211 3.43 5.09 -2.96
N PHE A 212 3.00 6.14 -2.27
CA PHE A 212 3.40 7.53 -2.50
C PHE A 212 4.30 8.04 -1.37
N PRO A 213 5.24 8.96 -1.65
CA PRO A 213 6.01 9.65 -0.63
C PRO A 213 5.14 10.58 0.19
N TYR A 214 5.48 10.74 1.47
CA TYR A 214 4.82 11.69 2.35
C TYR A 214 4.89 13.11 1.78
N ASN A 215 3.75 13.79 1.73
CA ASN A 215 3.63 15.16 1.24
C ASN A 215 2.60 15.98 2.04
N GLU A 216 2.43 17.26 1.66
CA GLU A 216 1.51 18.18 2.34
C GLU A 216 0.05 17.71 2.25
N SER A 217 -0.37 17.10 1.14
CA SER A 217 -1.75 16.59 1.05
C SER A 217 -2.03 15.48 2.06
N MET A 218 -1.07 14.59 2.33
CA MET A 218 -1.20 13.59 3.38
C MET A 218 -1.25 14.22 4.76
N ARG A 219 -0.44 15.27 5.01
CA ARG A 219 -0.51 16.06 6.25
C ARG A 219 -1.91 16.61 6.44
N ASP A 220 -2.44 17.33 5.45
CA ASP A 220 -3.75 17.98 5.50
C ASP A 220 -4.90 17.00 5.70
N TYR A 221 -4.74 15.77 5.21
CA TYR A 221 -5.68 14.69 5.46
C TYR A 221 -5.59 14.13 6.89
N LEU A 222 -4.38 13.99 7.45
CA LEU A 222 -4.16 13.41 8.78
C LEU A 222 -4.44 14.39 9.94
N VAL A 223 -4.31 15.71 9.70
CA VAL A 223 -4.53 16.74 10.75
C VAL A 223 -5.93 16.62 11.37
N PRO A 224 -7.03 16.65 10.60
CA PRO A 224 -8.38 16.65 11.17
C PRO A 224 -8.73 15.33 11.86
N LEU A 225 -8.04 14.24 11.50
CA LEU A 225 -8.24 12.90 12.04
C LEU A 225 -7.49 12.67 13.37
N ASN A 226 -6.70 13.64 13.84
CA ASN A 226 -5.82 13.51 15.01
C ASN A 226 -4.81 12.34 14.93
N LEU A 227 -4.50 11.85 13.73
CA LEU A 227 -3.56 10.75 13.51
C LEU A 227 -2.09 11.20 13.42
N GLN A 228 -1.81 12.50 13.57
CA GLN A 228 -0.44 13.03 13.53
C GLN A 228 0.47 12.49 14.65
N THR A 229 -0.08 12.15 15.80
CA THR A 229 0.68 11.71 16.98
C THR A 229 1.30 10.33 16.80
N GLU A 230 0.65 9.43 16.07
CA GLU A 230 1.17 8.09 15.74
C GLU A 230 2.36 8.16 14.75
N SER A 231 2.34 9.15 13.84
CA SER A 231 3.46 9.45 12.95
C SER A 231 4.70 9.97 13.72
N LYS A 232 4.52 10.67 14.85
CA LYS A 232 5.62 11.17 15.70
C LYS A 232 6.23 10.07 16.59
N LYS A 233 5.47 9.07 17.02
CA LYS A 233 5.99 7.94 17.83
C LYS A 233 6.95 7.04 17.04
N HIS A 234 6.73 6.89 15.73
CA HIS A 234 7.60 6.15 14.81
C HIS A 234 8.65 7.05 14.15
N GLY A 235 9.21 8.01 14.90
CA GLY A 235 10.06 9.13 14.47
C GLY A 235 11.41 8.80 13.82
N ALA A 236 11.46 7.87 12.85
CA ALA A 236 12.67 7.52 12.10
C ALA A 236 12.61 7.85 10.60
N CYS A 237 11.42 8.02 10.00
CA CYS A 237 11.29 8.22 8.54
C CYS A 237 11.07 9.68 8.09
N GLN A 238 10.66 10.58 9.00
CA GLN A 238 10.31 11.95 8.61
C GLN A 238 11.53 12.87 8.42
N ASN A 239 12.65 12.60 9.10
CA ASN A 239 13.86 13.44 9.07
C ASN A 239 14.96 12.96 8.08
N ARG A 240 14.67 12.03 7.16
CA ARG A 240 15.66 11.48 6.20
C ARG A 240 15.25 11.55 4.73
N LEU A 241 14.22 12.31 4.39
CA LEU A 241 13.79 12.48 2.99
C LEU A 241 14.49 13.63 2.25
N ASP A 242 15.24 14.48 2.96
CA ASP A 242 15.86 15.68 2.37
C ASP A 242 17.08 15.44 1.48
N ASN A 243 17.59 14.20 1.35
CA ASN A 243 18.83 13.92 0.60
C ASN A 243 18.80 12.61 -0.22
N ALA A 244 17.72 12.35 -0.98
CA ALA A 244 17.72 11.24 -1.93
C ALA A 244 18.19 11.71 -3.33
N ILE A 245 19.46 11.44 -3.63
CA ILE A 245 20.04 11.52 -4.99
C ILE A 245 19.56 10.31 -5.80
N ILE A 246 18.97 10.52 -6.97
CA ILE A 246 18.54 9.47 -7.90
C ILE A 246 19.62 9.28 -8.98
N LEU A 247 20.17 8.07 -9.06
CA LEU A 247 21.08 7.60 -10.11
C LEU A 247 20.36 6.55 -10.96
N LEU A 248 20.51 6.63 -12.29
CA LEU A 248 19.91 5.71 -13.28
C LEU A 248 20.99 4.81 -13.90
N PRO A 249 20.72 3.50 -14.09
CA PRO A 249 21.30 2.82 -15.24
C PRO A 249 20.32 1.91 -16.01
N GLY A 250 20.10 2.25 -17.29
CA GLY A 250 20.17 1.29 -18.40
C GLY A 250 19.02 0.32 -18.69
N ARG A 251 17.89 0.79 -19.25
CA ARG A 251 17.20 0.30 -20.48
C ARG A 251 15.94 1.15 -20.78
N LYS A 252 15.44 1.07 -22.02
CA LYS A 252 14.66 2.11 -22.73
C LYS A 252 13.45 2.67 -21.95
N ASN A 253 13.55 3.96 -21.65
CA ASN A 253 12.50 4.84 -21.15
C ASN A 253 11.40 5.00 -22.21
N GLU A 254 10.22 4.42 -22.01
CA GLU A 254 9.04 4.79 -22.81
C GLU A 254 8.37 6.03 -22.21
N GLU A 255 8.20 7.06 -23.04
CA GLU A 255 7.50 8.30 -22.68
C GLU A 255 6.04 8.19 -23.13
N ILE A 256 5.10 8.35 -22.20
CA ILE A 256 3.68 8.33 -22.55
C ILE A 256 2.99 9.60 -22.02
N PRO A 257 2.51 10.49 -22.91
CA PRO A 257 1.81 11.68 -22.48
C PRO A 257 0.42 11.37 -21.90
N ILE A 258 0.12 11.86 -20.69
CA ILE A 258 -1.18 11.68 -20.02
C ILE A 258 -2.31 12.31 -20.86
N ALA A 259 -2.05 13.47 -21.48
CA ALA A 259 -3.04 14.19 -22.30
C ALA A 259 -3.42 13.46 -23.60
N LYS A 260 -2.50 12.69 -24.20
CA LYS A 260 -2.72 12.00 -25.48
C LYS A 260 -3.54 10.71 -25.31
N ALA A 261 -3.58 10.15 -24.11
CA ALA A 261 -4.32 8.93 -23.78
C ALA A 261 -5.82 9.17 -23.49
N LEU A 262 -6.19 10.41 -23.15
CA LEU A 262 -7.56 10.77 -22.74
C LEU A 262 -8.39 11.44 -23.86
N GLY A 263 -7.93 11.39 -25.11
CA GLY A 263 -8.71 11.83 -26.28
C GLY A 263 -8.97 13.34 -26.42
N GLY A 264 -8.30 14.19 -25.62
CA GLY A 264 -8.48 15.64 -25.68
C GLY A 264 -7.82 16.25 -26.93
N LYS A 265 -8.59 16.99 -27.74
CA LYS A 265 -8.06 17.86 -28.79
C LYS A 265 -7.71 19.24 -28.23
N ASN A 266 -6.52 19.69 -28.60
CA ASN A 266 -5.95 21.05 -28.61
C ASN A 266 -5.23 21.56 -27.35
N GLU A 267 -3.94 21.87 -27.60
CA GLU A 267 -2.99 22.81 -27.00
C GLU A 267 -3.06 23.10 -25.49
N VAL A 268 -2.03 22.63 -24.75
CA VAL A 268 -1.19 23.36 -23.77
C VAL A 268 -0.41 22.33 -22.92
N GLU A 269 0.92 22.42 -22.94
CA GLU A 269 1.96 21.67 -22.19
C GLU A 269 1.90 20.11 -22.23
N GLU A 270 2.93 19.49 -22.83
CA GLU A 270 3.12 18.04 -22.80
C GLU A 270 3.28 17.49 -21.36
N ARG A 271 2.23 16.86 -20.83
CA ARG A 271 2.23 16.14 -19.55
C ARG A 271 2.74 14.73 -19.76
N LYS A 272 3.88 14.34 -19.20
CA LYS A 272 4.53 13.03 -19.46
C LYS A 272 4.52 12.13 -18.22
N LEU A 273 4.04 10.90 -18.36
CA LEU A 273 4.30 9.81 -17.42
C LEU A 273 5.58 9.09 -17.86
N ARG A 274 6.46 8.74 -16.91
CA ARG A 274 7.64 7.91 -17.19
C ARG A 274 7.69 6.74 -16.21
N ILE A 275 7.80 5.52 -16.74
CA ILE A 275 7.98 4.29 -15.94
C ILE A 275 9.46 3.91 -15.96
N PHE A 276 9.99 3.55 -14.80
CA PHE A 276 11.37 3.12 -14.57
C PHE A 276 11.37 1.81 -13.77
N GLU A 277 12.28 0.88 -14.04
CA GLU A 277 12.62 -0.19 -13.10
C GLU A 277 13.76 0.37 -12.22
N LEU A 278 13.52 0.46 -10.90
CA LEU A 278 14.46 1.01 -9.91
C LEU A 278 15.26 -0.10 -9.22
#